data_AF-A0A417FML4-F1
#
_entry.id   AF-A0A417FML4-F1
#
_cell.length_a   1.000
_cell.length_b   1.000
_cell.length_c   1.000
_cell.angle_alpha   90.00
_cell.angle_beta   90.00
_cell.angle_gamma   90.00
#
_symmetry.space_group_name_H-M   'P 1'
#
loop_
_entity.id
_entity.type
_entity.pdbx_description
1 polymer ?
#
loop_
_entity_poly.entity_id
_entity_poly.type
_entity_poly.pdbx_seq_one_letter_code
_entity_poly.pdbx_strand_id
1 'polypeptide(L)'
;MNLMNPEGNPCYFTFEIVLNDTGENIYTSKMVEPGKAITEVTLDKALAAGEYPATIKITTASLTDGSAMNGANVETTLIAQ
;
A
#
# COMPACT_ATOMS: atom_id res chain seq x y z
N MET A 1 -0.86 -3.50 10.63
CA MET A 1 -1.05 -3.75 9.18
C MET A 1 0.25 -4.33 8.63
N ASN A 2 0.20 -5.34 7.75
CA ASN A 2 1.41 -5.94 7.17
C ASN A 2 1.35 -5.82 5.65
N LEU A 3 2.15 -4.92 5.08
CA LEU A 3 2.21 -4.68 3.63
C LEU A 3 3.43 -5.40 3.07
N MET A 4 3.21 -6.60 2.54
CA MET A 4 4.27 -7.52 2.13
C MET A 4 4.36 -7.64 0.61
N ASN A 5 5.58 -7.59 0.08
CA ASN A 5 5.89 -8.10 -1.26
C ASN A 5 6.31 -9.58 -1.13
N PRO A 6 5.53 -10.54 -1.66
CA PRO A 6 5.85 -11.96 -1.57
C PRO A 6 7.28 -12.30 -2.04
N GLU A 7 7.87 -13.32 -1.44
CA GLU A 7 9.15 -13.86 -1.92
C GLU A 7 8.99 -14.44 -3.33
N GLY A 8 9.99 -14.23 -4.20
CA GLY A 8 9.99 -14.71 -5.58
C GLY A 8 9.23 -13.83 -6.58
N ASN A 9 8.64 -12.72 -6.15
CA ASN A 9 8.03 -11.77 -7.09
C ASN A 9 9.07 -11.14 -8.03
N PRO A 10 8.77 -11.01 -9.34
CA PRO A 10 9.70 -10.42 -10.30
C PRO A 10 9.67 -8.88 -10.32
N CYS A 11 9.07 -8.24 -9.30
CA CYS A 11 8.88 -6.80 -9.25
C CYS A 11 8.97 -6.26 -7.81
N TYR A 12 9.30 -4.97 -7.71
CA TYR A 12 9.06 -4.17 -6.51
C TYR A 12 7.58 -3.85 -6.37
N PHE A 13 7.09 -3.76 -5.13
CA PHE A 13 5.76 -3.24 -4.83
C PHE A 13 5.86 -1.82 -4.26
N THR A 14 4.94 -0.96 -4.64
CA THR A 14 4.66 0.30 -3.96
C THR A 14 3.21 0.28 -3.51
N PHE A 15 2.98 0.60 -2.24
CA PHE A 15 1.67 0.60 -1.60
C PHE A 15 1.18 2.03 -1.39
N GLU A 16 -0.07 2.29 -1.75
CA GLU A 16 -0.79 3.51 -1.37
C GLU A 16 -2.03 3.13 -0.57
N ILE A 17 -2.41 3.95 0.41
CA ILE A 17 -3.68 3.81 1.13
C ILE A 17 -4.55 5.01 0.79
N VAL A 18 -5.69 4.74 0.17
CA VAL A 18 -6.63 5.78 -0.30
C VAL A 18 -7.95 5.63 0.43
N LEU A 19 -8.44 6.71 1.05
CA LEU A 19 -9.77 6.74 1.67
C LEU A 19 -10.86 6.74 0.59
N ASN A 20 -11.84 5.85 0.70
CA ASN A 20 -12.84 5.67 -0.36
C ASN A 20 -13.83 6.85 -0.41
N ASP A 21 -14.15 7.44 0.73
CA ASP A 21 -15.14 8.53 0.81
C ASP A 21 -14.64 9.83 0.19
N THR A 22 -13.33 10.10 0.29
CA THR A 22 -12.72 11.36 -0.15
C THR A 22 -11.81 11.20 -1.37
N GLY A 23 -11.36 9.98 -1.67
CA GLY A 23 -10.30 9.72 -2.65
C GLY A 23 -8.91 10.19 -2.19
N GLU A 24 -8.75 10.57 -0.93
CA GLU A 24 -7.50 11.09 -0.38
C GLU A 24 -6.48 9.97 -0.17
N ASN A 25 -5.29 10.10 -0.75
CA ASN A 25 -4.16 9.26 -0.43
C ASN A 25 -3.53 9.74 0.90
N ILE A 26 -3.48 8.85 1.89
CA ILE A 26 -3.03 9.15 3.26
C ILE A 26 -1.74 8.42 3.64
N TYR A 27 -1.17 7.66 2.71
CA TYR A 27 0.10 6.96 2.87
C TYR A 27 0.62 6.48 1.52
N THR A 28 1.89 6.75 1.24
CA THR A 28 2.62 6.15 0.11
C THR A 28 3.92 5.52 0.61
N SER A 29 4.13 4.25 0.30
CA SER A 29 5.36 3.56 0.66
C SER A 29 6.52 3.90 -0.29
N LYS A 30 7.74 3.60 0.15
CA LYS A 30 8.86 3.35 -0.79
C LYS A 30 8.65 2.00 -1.50
N MET A 31 9.49 1.73 -2.51
CA MET A 31 9.55 0.41 -3.15
C MET A 31 9.92 -0.67 -2.13
N VAL A 32 9.18 -1.77 -2.15
CA VAL A 32 9.35 -2.93 -1.28
C VAL A 32 9.88 -4.08 -2.13
N GLU A 33 11.07 -4.58 -1.79
CA GLU A 33 11.72 -5.69 -2.47
C GLU A 33 10.98 -7.02 -2.19
N PRO A 34 11.08 -8.02 -3.08
CA PRO A 34 10.52 -9.36 -2.83
C PRO A 34 10.99 -9.94 -1.50
N GLY A 35 10.06 -10.53 -0.75
CA GLY A 35 10.30 -11.10 0.58
C GLY A 35 10.40 -10.07 1.71
N LYS A 36 10.21 -8.77 1.44
CA LYS A 36 10.19 -7.70 2.45
C LYS A 36 8.76 -7.26 2.75
N ALA A 37 8.60 -6.67 3.92
CA ALA A 37 7.32 -6.12 4.36
C ALA A 37 7.50 -4.82 5.14
N ILE A 38 6.46 -3.99 5.11
CA ILE A 38 6.32 -2.81 5.95
C ILE A 38 5.39 -3.18 7.10
N THR A 39 5.93 -3.17 8.31
CA THR A 39 5.22 -3.54 9.55
C THR A 39 4.75 -2.33 10.34
N GLU A 40 5.37 -1.17 10.11
CA GLU A 40 4.99 0.10 10.73
C GLU A 40 4.68 1.11 9.63
N VAL A 41 3.45 1.63 9.67
CA VAL A 41 2.93 2.61 8.73
C VAL A 41 2.65 3.87 9.51
N THR A 42 3.31 4.96 9.13
CA THR A 42 2.99 6.30 9.62
C THR A 42 2.12 6.97 8.56
N LEU A 43 0.89 7.32 8.91
CA LEU A 43 -0.02 8.02 8.01
C LEU A 43 0.37 9.49 7.90
N ASP A 44 0.11 10.09 6.73
CA ASP A 44 0.39 11.50 6.47
C ASP A 44 -0.55 12.45 7.26
N LYS A 45 -1.61 11.90 7.85
CA LYS A 45 -2.56 12.61 8.71
C LYS A 45 -3.03 11.75 9.87
N ALA A 46 -3.40 12.40 10.96
CA ALA A 46 -4.18 11.78 12.02
C ALA A 46 -5.62 11.53 11.55
N LEU A 47 -6.17 10.38 11.95
CA LEU A 47 -7.58 10.06 11.81
C LEU A 47 -8.23 10.14 13.18
N ALA A 48 -9.46 10.64 13.24
CA ALA A 48 -10.27 10.57 14.46
C ALA A 48 -10.68 9.10 14.69
N ALA A 49 -11.07 8.76 15.92
CA ALA A 49 -11.58 7.42 16.20
C ALA A 49 -12.79 7.09 15.32
N GLY A 50 -12.77 5.94 14.67
CA GLY A 50 -13.80 5.55 13.71
C GLY A 50 -13.35 4.50 12.70
N GLU A 51 -14.26 4.14 11.80
CA GLU A 51 -14.04 3.23 10.69
C GLU A 51 -13.99 3.99 9.37
N TYR A 52 -13.00 3.70 8.55
CA TYR A 52 -12.76 4.36 7.27
C TYR A 52 -12.60 3.32 6.17
N PRO A 53 -13.58 3.17 5.26
CA PRO A 53 -13.40 2.38 4.05
C PRO A 53 -12.23 2.92 3.23
N ALA A 54 -11.32 2.05 2.82
CA ALA A 54 -10.12 2.42 2.11
C ALA A 54 -9.73 1.36 1.08
N THR A 55 -9.03 1.79 0.03
CA THR A 55 -8.39 0.90 -0.94
C THR A 55 -6.88 0.95 -0.74
N ILE A 56 -6.26 -0.21 -0.58
CA ILE A 56 -4.80 -0.37 -0.71
C ILE A 56 -4.51 -0.56 -2.19
N LYS A 57 -3.85 0.42 -2.81
CA LYS A 57 -3.39 0.31 -4.20
C LYS A 57 -1.97 -0.22 -4.21
N ILE A 58 -1.73 -1.20 -5.07
CA ILE A 58 -0.43 -1.83 -5.26
C ILE A 58 -0.02 -1.54 -6.70
N THR A 59 1.05 -0.77 -6.86
CA THR A 59 1.73 -0.59 -8.14
C THR A 59 3.03 -1.38 -8.13
N THR A 60 3.48 -1.78 -9.32
CA THR A 60 4.60 -2.70 -9.47
C THR A 60 5.61 -2.17 -10.47
N ALA A 61 6.89 -2.41 -10.18
CA ALA A 61 8.01 -2.07 -11.08
C ALA A 61 8.91 -3.30 -11.25
N SER A 62 9.13 -3.72 -12.50
CA SER A 62 9.99 -4.83 -12.89
C SER A 62 11.39 -4.71 -12.25
N LEU A 63 11.92 -5.81 -11.69
CA LEU A 63 13.28 -5.85 -11.15
C LEU A 63 14.35 -5.69 -12.25
N THR A 64 14.01 -6.03 -13.49
CA THR A 64 14.96 -6.07 -14.62
C THR A 64 15.27 -4.67 -15.14
N ASP A 65 14.24 -3.84 -15.30
CA ASP A 65 14.33 -2.57 -16.04
C ASP A 65 13.47 -1.44 -15.42
N GLY A 66 12.78 -1.71 -14.31
CA GLY A 66 11.90 -0.73 -13.67
C GLY A 66 10.61 -0.44 -14.42
N SER A 67 10.31 -1.17 -15.51
CA SER A 67 9.06 -0.99 -16.25
C SER A 67 7.84 -1.31 -15.38
N ALA A 68 6.75 -0.56 -15.58
CA ALA A 68 5.51 -0.80 -14.85
C ALA A 68 4.92 -2.17 -15.24
N MET A 69 4.47 -2.93 -14.24
CA MET A 69 3.75 -4.20 -14.44
C MET A 69 2.30 -4.07 -13.96
N ASN A 70 1.53 -5.16 -13.97
CA ASN A 70 0.16 -5.14 -13.47
C ASN A 70 0.12 -4.80 -11.97
N GLY A 71 -0.87 -4.01 -11.57
CA GLY A 71 -1.14 -3.67 -10.18
C GLY A 71 -2.32 -4.45 -9.60
N ALA A 72 -2.67 -4.13 -8.36
CA ALA A 72 -3.84 -4.65 -7.68
C ALA A 72 -4.45 -3.59 -6.76
N ASN A 73 -5.76 -3.68 -6.53
CA ASN A 73 -6.48 -2.90 -5.54
C ASN A 73 -7.10 -3.86 -4.52
N VAL A 74 -6.88 -3.59 -3.24
CA VAL A 74 -7.43 -4.38 -2.14
C VAL A 74 -8.31 -3.48 -1.28
N GLU A 75 -9.61 -3.76 -1.27
CA GLU A 75 -10.56 -3.07 -0.39
C GLU A 75 -10.34 -3.49 1.06
N THR A 76 -10.39 -2.51 1.98
CA THR A 76 -10.21 -2.70 3.41
C THR A 76 -10.95 -1.64 4.22
N THR A 77 -10.99 -1.83 5.53
CA THR A 77 -11.50 -0.84 6.49
C THR A 77 -10.40 -0.53 7.49
N LEU A 78 -10.00 0.74 7.57
CA LEU A 78 -9.09 1.22 8.61
C LEU A 78 -9.89 1.52 9.88
N ILE A 79 -9.42 1.00 11.01
CA ILE A 79 -10.00 1.27 12.33
C ILE A 79 -9.01 2.16 13.08
N ALA A 80 -9.40 3.42 13.32
CA ALA A 80 -8.66 4.35 14.15
C ALA A 80 -9.24 4.34 15.57
N GLN A 81 -8.37 4.33 16.58
CA GLN A 81 -8.73 4.25 18.01
C GLN A 81 -8.13 5.42 18.79
#